data_AF-C7GWA5-F1
#
_entry.id   AF-C7GWA5-F1
#
_cell.length_a   1.000
_cell.length_b   1.000
_cell.length_c   1.000
_cell.angle_alpha   90.00
_cell.angle_beta   90.00
_cell.angle_gamma   90.00
#
_symmetry.space_group_name_H-M   'P 1'
#
loop_
_entity.id
_entity.type
_entity.pdbx_description
1 polymer ?
#
loop_
_entity_poly.entity_id
_entity_poly.type
_entity_poly.pdbx_seq_one_letter_code
_entity_poly.pdbx_strand_id
1 'polypeptide(L)'
;MSYYFKNLKPDLNSDVEEDDGNLLESIMANKSKREIDEQESSDDELKTLSFGSLKKAETIIDEEDFKDTKPVHKKPITTTYREESFDEDDDSEDKSDEDAGFFEEDSEDETHHGQKVPKKKSKHAPIEQSSKKRVPRVRNIPGLEIPRNKRSNLYQDIRFDKSTGKALDSSIIRKRYQFLDEYREKEIDELQKLLQDRKFLSKIDQGEREEMEQRLKSMKSRLQSMKNKDLEREILKEYENDMNKNNNTRYHLKKSEKRKVVQKWKFDHMKAKQREKVMERKRKKRLGKEFKQFEFHNRR
;
A
#
# COMPACT_ATOMS: atom_id res chain seq x y z
N MET A 1 13.02 -23.15 -15.68
CA MET A 1 11.92 -23.58 -14.79
C MET A 1 11.26 -22.36 -14.17
N SER A 2 10.18 -21.85 -14.77
CA SER A 2 9.09 -21.14 -14.09
C SER A 2 7.88 -21.14 -15.04
N TYR A 3 6.77 -21.76 -14.62
CA TYR A 3 5.62 -22.07 -15.48
C TYR A 3 4.57 -20.95 -15.54
N TYR A 4 4.87 -19.76 -15.00
CA TYR A 4 3.83 -18.80 -14.60
C TYR A 4 3.43 -17.74 -15.64
N PHE A 5 4.17 -17.60 -16.76
CA PHE A 5 3.80 -16.65 -17.84
C PHE A 5 2.81 -17.21 -18.88
N LYS A 6 2.27 -18.42 -18.67
CA LYS A 6 1.43 -19.09 -19.67
C LYS A 6 -0.03 -18.58 -19.72
N ASN A 7 -0.55 -17.89 -18.70
CA ASN A 7 -1.99 -17.65 -18.55
C ASN A 7 -2.45 -16.17 -18.45
N LEU A 8 -1.67 -15.18 -18.88
CA LEU A 8 -2.13 -13.79 -18.94
C LEU A 8 -3.11 -13.58 -20.12
N LYS A 9 -4.42 -13.69 -19.87
CA LYS A 9 -5.46 -13.00 -20.65
C LYS A 9 -5.90 -11.77 -19.85
N PRO A 10 -5.85 -10.55 -20.41
CA PRO A 10 -6.48 -9.39 -19.79
C PRO A 10 -7.99 -9.55 -19.98
N ASP A 11 -8.70 -9.74 -18.87
CA ASP A 11 -10.16 -9.72 -18.85
C ASP A 11 -10.60 -8.26 -18.94
N LEU A 12 -11.32 -7.92 -20.00
CA LEU A 12 -11.61 -6.55 -20.44
C LEU A 12 -13.12 -6.27 -20.40
N ASN A 13 -13.87 -6.97 -19.54
CA ASN A 13 -15.33 -6.82 -19.39
C ASN A 13 -15.75 -7.15 -17.94
N SER A 14 -15.93 -6.14 -17.09
CA SER A 14 -16.86 -6.19 -15.96
C SER A 14 -17.07 -4.76 -15.45
N ASP A 15 -17.87 -4.04 -16.22
CA ASP A 15 -18.55 -2.82 -15.83
C ASP A 15 -19.87 -3.27 -15.18
N VAL A 16 -19.88 -3.42 -13.86
CA VAL A 16 -21.09 -3.60 -13.05
C VAL A 16 -20.83 -2.88 -11.74
N GLU A 17 -21.28 -1.64 -11.68
CA GLU A 17 -21.54 -0.93 -10.43
C GLU A 17 -22.70 -1.63 -9.67
N GLU A 18 -22.70 -1.45 -8.35
CA GLU A 18 -23.84 -1.51 -7.41
C GLU A 18 -23.65 -2.47 -6.19
N ASP A 19 -23.58 -1.82 -5.01
CA ASP A 19 -24.17 -2.26 -3.72
C ASP A 19 -23.36 -2.96 -2.60
N ASP A 20 -22.07 -2.65 -2.44
CA ASP A 20 -21.21 -3.18 -1.33
C ASP A 20 -21.39 -2.50 0.07
N GLY A 21 -22.35 -1.58 0.23
CA GLY A 21 -22.47 -0.77 1.46
C GLY A 21 -23.03 -1.51 2.68
N ASN A 22 -23.94 -2.45 2.49
CA ASN A 22 -24.75 -3.00 3.59
C ASN A 22 -24.20 -4.32 4.19
N LEU A 23 -23.34 -5.03 3.47
CA LEU A 23 -22.80 -6.32 3.94
C LEU A 23 -21.78 -6.14 5.07
N LEU A 24 -20.98 -5.08 5.02
CA LEU A 24 -19.90 -4.83 5.99
C LEU A 24 -20.44 -4.56 7.40
N GLU A 25 -21.56 -3.85 7.51
CA GLU A 25 -22.16 -3.48 8.80
C GLU A 25 -22.77 -4.69 9.53
N SER A 26 -23.33 -5.64 8.78
CA SER A 26 -23.86 -6.90 9.33
C SER A 26 -22.78 -7.81 9.92
N ILE A 27 -21.57 -7.82 9.33
CA ILE A 27 -20.45 -8.62 9.80
C ILE A 27 -19.84 -8.02 11.08
N MET A 28 -19.81 -6.69 11.19
CA MET A 28 -19.32 -6.02 12.40
C MET A 28 -20.25 -6.20 13.60
N ALA A 29 -21.56 -6.14 13.41
CA ALA A 29 -22.54 -6.29 14.50
C ALA A 29 -22.55 -7.70 15.14
N ASN A 30 -22.23 -8.75 14.36
CA ASN A 30 -22.18 -10.12 14.88
C ASN A 30 -20.89 -10.45 15.64
N LYS A 31 -19.80 -9.72 15.37
CA LYS A 31 -18.52 -9.99 16.03
C LYS A 31 -18.46 -9.41 17.44
N SER A 32 -19.10 -8.26 17.68
CA SER A 32 -19.16 -7.65 19.01
C SER A 32 -19.96 -8.44 20.04
N LYS A 33 -20.85 -9.35 19.60
CA LYS A 33 -21.68 -10.16 20.50
C LYS A 33 -21.02 -11.46 20.99
N ARG A 34 -19.91 -11.90 20.38
CA ARG A 34 -19.23 -13.16 20.75
C ARG A 34 -17.97 -12.98 21.60
N GLU A 35 -17.37 -11.79 21.61
CA GLU A 35 -16.13 -11.54 22.37
C GLU A 35 -16.35 -11.21 23.87
N ILE A 36 -17.61 -11.11 24.33
CA ILE A 36 -17.92 -10.72 25.71
C ILE A 36 -17.87 -11.91 26.68
N ASP A 37 -18.06 -13.15 26.22
CA ASP A 37 -18.22 -14.32 27.10
C ASP A 37 -16.92 -15.10 27.42
N GLU A 38 -15.77 -14.76 26.81
CA GLU A 38 -14.52 -15.53 27.01
C GLU A 38 -13.47 -14.84 27.92
N GLN A 39 -13.73 -13.62 28.41
CA GLN A 39 -12.70 -12.84 29.14
C GLN A 39 -12.65 -13.06 30.66
N GLU A 40 -13.63 -13.71 31.28
CA GLU A 40 -13.65 -13.85 32.76
C GLU A 40 -12.71 -14.93 33.32
N SER A 41 -12.16 -15.84 32.50
CA SER A 41 -11.36 -16.98 33.02
C SER A 41 -9.84 -16.75 33.04
N SER A 42 -9.30 -15.70 32.41
CA SER A 42 -7.83 -15.54 32.23
C SER A 42 -7.17 -14.64 33.29
N ASP A 43 -7.94 -13.90 34.07
CA ASP A 43 -7.41 -12.79 34.88
C ASP A 43 -6.76 -13.26 36.21
N ASP A 44 -6.99 -14.51 36.61
CA ASP A 44 -6.43 -15.06 37.85
C ASP A 44 -5.02 -15.63 37.69
N GLU A 45 -4.62 -16.05 36.49
CA GLU A 45 -3.28 -16.61 36.26
C GLU A 45 -2.20 -15.52 36.33
N LEU A 46 -2.52 -14.32 35.86
CA LEU A 46 -1.60 -13.16 35.85
C LEU A 46 -1.32 -12.59 37.25
N LYS A 47 -2.22 -12.80 38.23
CA LYS A 47 -2.03 -12.33 39.61
C LYS A 47 -0.97 -13.13 40.37
N THR A 48 -0.62 -14.33 39.89
CA THR A 48 0.34 -15.22 40.56
C THR A 48 1.79 -15.02 40.10
N LEU A 49 2.03 -14.24 39.04
CA LEU A 49 3.37 -14.00 38.51
C LEU A 49 4.13 -12.99 39.39
N SER A 50 5.20 -13.47 40.04
CA SER A 50 6.10 -12.62 40.82
C SER A 50 6.84 -11.62 39.95
N PHE A 51 7.12 -10.41 40.46
CA PHE A 51 7.98 -9.43 39.78
C PHE A 51 9.35 -9.98 39.41
N GLY A 52 9.84 -10.98 40.14
CA GLY A 52 11.08 -11.68 39.82
C GLY A 52 11.01 -12.52 38.54
N SER A 53 9.86 -13.14 38.25
CA SER A 53 9.65 -13.88 36.99
C SER A 53 9.51 -12.94 35.80
N LEU A 54 8.85 -11.79 35.97
CA LEU A 54 8.75 -10.76 34.92
C LEU A 54 10.13 -10.20 34.54
N LYS A 55 10.94 -9.83 35.54
CA LYS A 55 12.30 -9.34 35.29
C LYS A 55 13.18 -10.37 34.59
N LYS A 56 13.03 -11.66 34.92
CA LYS A 56 13.74 -12.75 34.22
C LYS A 56 13.26 -12.92 32.77
N ALA A 57 11.96 -12.81 32.53
CA ALA A 57 11.40 -12.90 31.19
C ALA A 57 11.91 -11.75 30.29
N GLU A 58 11.95 -10.52 30.81
CA GLU A 58 12.51 -9.36 30.09
C GLU A 58 13.96 -9.59 29.66
N THR A 59 14.81 -10.08 30.58
CA THR A 59 16.21 -10.38 30.26
C THR A 59 16.37 -11.47 29.21
N ILE A 60 15.49 -12.48 29.21
CA ILE A 60 15.52 -13.56 28.21
C ILE A 60 15.10 -13.03 26.84
N ILE A 61 14.07 -12.18 26.78
CA ILE A 61 13.60 -11.56 25.53
C ILE A 61 14.69 -10.67 24.94
N ASP A 62 15.37 -9.87 25.76
CA ASP A 62 16.49 -9.05 25.31
C ASP A 62 17.62 -9.93 24.75
N GLU A 63 18.01 -11.00 25.46
CA GLU A 63 19.06 -11.92 24.99
C GLU A 63 18.70 -12.65 23.69
N GLU A 64 17.43 -13.03 23.49
CA GLU A 64 16.96 -13.64 22.24
C GLU A 64 16.97 -12.65 21.09
N ASP A 65 16.52 -11.41 21.31
CA ASP A 65 16.54 -10.33 20.30
C ASP A 65 17.99 -9.97 19.87
N PHE A 66 18.98 -10.11 20.76
CA PHE A 66 20.40 -9.85 20.46
C PHE A 66 21.11 -11.02 19.75
N LYS A 67 20.65 -12.27 19.88
CA LYS A 67 21.32 -13.43 19.21
C LYS A 67 21.07 -13.47 17.69
N ASP A 68 19.98 -12.89 17.21
CA ASP A 68 19.65 -12.85 15.79
C ASP A 68 20.25 -11.67 15.03
N THR A 69 20.97 -10.76 15.72
CA THR A 69 21.62 -9.62 15.08
C THR A 69 23.11 -9.57 15.43
N LYS A 70 23.97 -9.86 14.43
CA LYS A 70 25.43 -9.73 14.57
C LYS A 70 25.78 -8.32 15.11
N PRO A 71 26.67 -8.22 16.11
CA PRO A 71 27.02 -6.94 16.72
C PRO A 71 27.84 -6.11 15.73
N VAL A 72 27.28 -4.99 15.25
CA VAL A 72 28.05 -3.93 14.62
C VAL A 72 28.35 -2.89 15.69
N HIS A 73 29.61 -2.82 16.12
CA HIS A 73 30.13 -1.79 17.01
C HIS A 73 29.72 -0.39 16.52
N LYS A 74 28.92 0.34 17.31
CA LYS A 74 28.76 1.79 17.17
C LYS A 74 29.02 2.44 18.52
N LYS A 75 30.10 3.22 18.56
CA LYS A 75 30.47 4.10 19.67
C LYS A 75 29.39 5.18 19.86
N PRO A 76 29.14 5.66 21.09
CA PRO A 76 28.17 6.72 21.34
C PRO A 76 28.71 8.06 20.80
N ILE A 77 28.00 8.65 19.83
CA ILE A 77 28.24 10.03 19.40
C ILE A 77 27.34 10.94 20.24
N THR A 78 27.98 11.74 21.07
CA THR A 78 27.39 12.84 21.83
C THR A 78 26.98 13.96 20.87
N THR A 79 25.70 14.30 20.81
CA THR A 79 25.20 15.40 19.97
C THR A 79 25.15 16.69 20.78
N THR A 80 26.13 17.57 20.56
CA THR A 80 26.04 19.00 20.89
C THR A 80 25.33 19.74 19.76
N TYR A 81 24.30 20.49 20.11
CA TYR A 81 23.52 21.39 19.25
C TYR A 81 24.42 22.41 18.54
N ARG A 82 24.33 22.48 17.21
CA ARG A 82 24.73 23.65 16.40
C ARG A 82 23.77 23.76 15.22
N GLU A 83 22.97 24.81 15.23
CA GLU A 83 22.18 25.27 14.09
C GLU A 83 23.14 25.78 13.01
N GLU A 84 23.13 25.18 11.82
CA GLU A 84 23.46 25.88 10.58
C GLU A 84 22.48 25.44 9.49
N SER A 85 21.89 26.45 8.87
CA SER A 85 21.03 26.44 7.70
C SER A 85 21.72 25.84 6.48
N PHE A 86 21.03 24.94 5.76
CA PHE A 86 21.43 24.49 4.43
C PHE A 86 20.22 24.57 3.50
N ASP A 87 20.25 25.59 2.64
CA ASP A 87 19.41 25.76 1.45
C ASP A 87 19.88 24.82 0.33
N GLU A 88 18.92 24.37 -0.49
CA GLU A 88 19.05 23.84 -1.87
C GLU A 88 19.83 22.49 -2.02
N ASP A 89 19.31 21.40 -2.60
CA ASP A 89 18.49 21.19 -3.79
C ASP A 89 17.53 19.99 -3.63
N ASP A 90 16.23 20.20 -3.86
CA ASP A 90 15.21 19.16 -4.04
C ASP A 90 15.05 18.87 -5.53
N ASP A 91 15.79 17.87 -6.01
CA ASP A 91 15.75 17.42 -7.41
C ASP A 91 14.57 16.44 -7.60
N SER A 92 13.37 17.00 -7.63
CA SER A 92 12.13 16.28 -7.95
C SER A 92 11.88 16.31 -9.46
N GLU A 93 12.48 15.36 -10.20
CA GLU A 93 12.00 15.03 -11.55
C GLU A 93 10.68 14.25 -11.47
N ASP A 94 9.59 15.01 -11.37
CA ASP A 94 8.25 14.54 -11.72
C ASP A 94 8.12 14.49 -13.25
N LYS A 95 7.87 13.29 -13.77
CA LYS A 95 7.50 13.06 -15.17
C LYS A 95 5.99 12.97 -15.22
N SER A 96 5.33 14.12 -15.09
CA SER A 96 3.98 14.35 -15.59
C SER A 96 4.06 14.45 -17.12
N ASP A 97 3.53 13.46 -17.82
CA ASP A 97 3.28 13.55 -19.26
C ASP A 97 1.81 13.23 -19.47
N GLU A 98 1.10 14.31 -19.78
CA GLU A 98 -0.33 14.48 -20.01
C GLU A 98 -0.84 13.73 -21.24
N ASP A 99 -1.99 13.06 -21.11
CA ASP A 99 -3.04 12.99 -22.13
C ASP A 99 -4.26 12.19 -21.64
N ALA A 100 -5.42 12.83 -21.50
CA ALA A 100 -6.72 12.41 -22.05
C ALA A 100 -7.91 13.04 -21.31
N GLY A 101 -8.67 13.87 -22.04
CA GLY A 101 -9.97 14.43 -21.67
C GLY A 101 -9.96 15.92 -22.02
N PHE A 102 -10.39 16.41 -23.19
CA PHE A 102 -11.54 16.07 -24.03
C PHE A 102 -12.88 16.05 -23.27
N PHE A 103 -13.24 17.19 -22.70
CA PHE A 103 -14.50 17.85 -23.04
C PHE A 103 -14.38 19.34 -22.71
N GLU A 104 -14.72 20.15 -23.69
CA GLU A 104 -14.64 21.60 -23.78
C GLU A 104 -16.03 22.14 -23.45
N GLU A 105 -16.22 22.78 -22.29
CA GLU A 105 -17.28 23.78 -22.10
C GLU A 105 -17.00 24.65 -20.87
N ASP A 106 -16.79 25.94 -21.13
CA ASP A 106 -16.88 27.12 -20.28
C ASP A 106 -16.93 26.92 -18.74
N SER A 107 -15.82 27.23 -18.07
CA SER A 107 -15.87 28.12 -16.91
C SER A 107 -14.47 28.62 -16.52
N GLU A 108 -14.39 29.93 -16.45
CA GLU A 108 -13.24 30.75 -16.17
C GLU A 108 -12.72 30.57 -14.73
N ASP A 109 -11.40 30.76 -14.57
CA ASP A 109 -10.71 31.24 -13.37
C ASP A 109 -10.92 30.49 -12.03
N GLU A 110 -10.02 29.55 -11.73
CA GLU A 110 -9.55 29.35 -10.36
C GLU A 110 -8.01 29.34 -10.36
N THR A 111 -7.45 30.53 -10.54
CA THR A 111 -6.09 30.80 -10.08
C THR A 111 -6.03 30.58 -8.59
N HIS A 112 -5.02 29.85 -8.12
CA HIS A 112 -4.67 29.71 -6.71
C HIS A 112 -4.30 31.09 -6.11
N HIS A 113 -5.31 31.89 -5.82
CA HIS A 113 -5.21 33.09 -5.01
C HIS A 113 -5.61 32.69 -3.60
N GLY A 114 -4.59 32.49 -2.77
CA GLY A 114 -4.76 32.47 -1.32
C GLY A 114 -5.64 33.65 -0.94
N GLN A 115 -6.85 33.35 -0.43
CA GLN A 115 -7.84 34.33 -0.04
C GLN A 115 -7.19 35.28 0.96
N LYS A 116 -6.78 36.45 0.47
CA LYS A 116 -6.30 37.55 1.30
C LYS A 116 -7.46 37.93 2.20
N VAL A 117 -7.40 37.48 3.45
CA VAL A 117 -8.31 37.88 4.51
C VAL A 117 -8.37 39.41 4.48
N PRO A 118 -9.55 40.04 4.30
CA PRO A 118 -9.63 41.49 4.22
C PRO A 118 -9.01 42.08 5.49
N LYS A 119 -7.94 42.87 5.31
CA LYS A 119 -7.26 43.54 6.43
C LYS A 119 -8.26 44.44 7.13
N LYS A 120 -8.45 44.24 8.44
CA LYS A 120 -9.28 45.12 9.27
C LYS A 120 -8.75 46.56 9.17
N LYS A 121 -9.64 47.54 9.00
CA LYS A 121 -9.28 48.99 9.02
C LYS A 121 -8.78 49.45 10.40
N SER A 122 -9.12 48.75 11.49
CA SER A 122 -8.56 48.98 12.83
C SER A 122 -8.62 47.70 13.67
N LYS A 123 -7.84 47.62 14.76
CA LYS A 123 -7.88 46.48 15.70
C LYS A 123 -9.27 46.26 16.33
N HIS A 124 -10.10 47.30 16.40
CA HIS A 124 -11.42 47.28 17.01
C HIS A 124 -12.58 47.15 16.02
N ALA A 125 -12.31 47.05 14.72
CA ALA A 125 -13.36 46.86 13.73
C ALA A 125 -13.94 45.42 13.77
N PRO A 126 -15.27 45.25 13.73
CA PRO A 126 -15.90 43.94 13.61
C PRO A 126 -15.54 43.28 12.27
N ILE A 127 -15.54 41.93 12.23
CA ILE A 127 -15.35 41.14 11.00
C ILE A 127 -16.74 40.81 10.44
N GLU A 128 -17.04 41.24 9.22
CA GLU A 128 -18.20 40.75 8.49
C GLU A 128 -17.94 39.28 8.09
N GLN A 129 -18.79 38.38 8.57
CA GLN A 129 -18.80 36.98 8.13
C GLN A 129 -19.94 36.79 7.13
N SER A 130 -19.68 36.01 6.06
CA SER A 130 -20.70 35.72 5.04
C SER A 130 -21.86 34.93 5.66
N SER A 131 -23.09 35.43 5.50
CA SER A 131 -24.32 34.73 5.92
C SER A 131 -24.53 33.40 5.19
N LYS A 132 -23.85 33.17 4.07
CA LYS A 132 -23.98 31.96 3.25
C LYS A 132 -23.36 30.71 3.89
N LYS A 133 -22.41 30.88 4.83
CA LYS A 133 -21.74 29.75 5.49
C LYS A 133 -22.19 29.66 6.95
N ARG A 134 -22.82 28.54 7.32
CA ARG A 134 -23.15 28.23 8.71
C ARG A 134 -21.89 28.24 9.58
N VAL A 135 -21.98 28.80 10.78
CA VAL A 135 -20.87 28.80 11.75
C VAL A 135 -20.53 27.34 12.11
N PRO A 136 -19.25 26.91 12.05
CA PRO A 136 -18.88 25.54 12.42
C PRO A 136 -19.18 25.30 13.91
N ARG A 137 -19.75 24.13 14.24
CA ARG A 137 -20.08 23.75 15.63
C ARG A 137 -18.82 23.56 16.49
N VAL A 138 -17.71 23.16 15.88
CA VAL A 138 -16.40 23.00 16.55
C VAL A 138 -15.52 24.20 16.19
N ARG A 139 -15.06 24.95 17.20
CA ARG A 139 -14.12 26.06 17.03
C ARG A 139 -12.69 25.52 16.92
N ASN A 140 -11.92 25.99 15.94
CA ASN A 140 -10.48 25.75 15.89
C ASN A 140 -9.83 26.54 17.04
N ILE A 141 -9.23 25.84 18.00
CA ILE A 141 -8.46 26.45 19.08
C ILE A 141 -7.04 26.70 18.53
N PRO A 142 -6.60 27.95 18.34
CA PRO A 142 -5.24 28.21 17.89
C PRO A 142 -4.24 27.59 18.89
N GLY A 143 -3.31 26.78 18.38
CA GLY A 143 -2.35 26.00 19.18
C GLY A 143 -2.73 24.53 19.42
N LEU A 144 -3.99 24.14 19.16
CA LEU A 144 -4.46 22.75 19.30
C LEU A 144 -4.71 22.07 17.94
N GLU A 145 -4.00 22.51 16.90
CA GLU A 145 -4.08 21.89 15.59
C GLU A 145 -3.19 20.64 15.54
N ILE A 146 -3.77 19.47 15.79
CA ILE A 146 -3.08 18.20 15.53
C ILE A 146 -2.78 18.17 14.01
N PRO A 147 -1.51 18.08 13.58
CA PRO A 147 -1.17 18.04 12.16
C PRO A 147 -1.93 16.88 11.53
N ARG A 148 -2.45 17.05 10.31
CA ARG A 148 -3.34 16.06 9.65
C ARG A 148 -2.77 14.64 9.68
N ASN A 149 -1.45 14.51 9.57
CA ASN A 149 -0.71 13.25 9.60
C ASN A 149 -0.78 12.52 10.94
N LYS A 150 -1.07 13.23 12.05
CA LYS A 150 -1.28 12.66 13.39
C LYS A 150 -2.77 12.44 13.71
N ARG A 151 -3.71 12.99 12.92
CA ARG A 151 -5.16 12.80 13.11
C ARG A 151 -5.65 11.40 12.71
N SER A 152 -4.87 10.63 11.95
CA SER A 152 -5.23 9.24 11.64
C SER A 152 -5.33 8.35 12.88
N ASN A 153 -4.69 8.79 13.97
CA ASN A 153 -4.69 8.11 15.24
C ASN A 153 -5.69 8.80 16.19
N LEU A 154 -6.81 9.37 15.72
CA LEU A 154 -7.78 10.03 16.61
C LEU A 154 -8.66 9.03 17.39
N TYR A 155 -8.58 7.75 17.03
CA TYR A 155 -9.07 6.60 17.81
C TYR A 155 -7.88 5.66 18.08
N GLN A 156 -6.97 6.04 18.99
CA GLN A 156 -5.83 5.18 19.36
C GLN A 156 -6.30 4.08 20.28
N ASP A 157 -7.06 3.13 19.74
CA ASP A 157 -7.07 1.81 20.33
C ASP A 157 -5.60 1.35 20.36
N ILE A 158 -5.05 1.17 21.55
CA ILE A 158 -3.67 0.70 21.76
C ILE A 158 -3.41 -0.63 21.06
N ARG A 159 -4.47 -1.41 20.76
CA ARG A 159 -4.40 -2.66 19.98
C ARG A 159 -4.07 -2.40 18.51
N PHE A 160 -4.46 -1.24 18.00
CA PHE A 160 -4.24 -0.81 16.61
C PHE A 160 -3.18 0.30 16.49
N ASP A 161 -2.67 0.80 17.62
CA ASP A 161 -1.56 1.74 17.60
C ASP A 161 -0.30 1.04 17.10
N LYS A 162 0.27 1.56 16.01
CA LYS A 162 1.55 1.10 15.46
C LYS A 162 2.71 1.33 16.42
N SER A 163 2.50 2.06 17.53
CA SER A 163 3.52 2.34 18.54
C SER A 163 3.70 1.20 19.54
N THR A 164 2.67 0.39 19.83
CA THR A 164 2.72 -0.68 20.85
C THR A 164 3.32 -1.98 20.32
N GLY A 165 3.43 -2.15 19.00
CA GLY A 165 4.20 -3.20 18.35
C GLY A 165 5.23 -2.61 17.40
N LYS A 166 6.48 -3.11 17.42
CA LYS A 166 7.54 -2.75 16.44
C LYS A 166 6.90 -2.68 15.05
N ALA A 167 7.03 -1.56 14.32
CA ALA A 167 6.46 -1.41 12.98
C ALA A 167 6.84 -2.62 12.12
N LEU A 168 5.91 -3.58 11.99
CA LEU A 168 6.27 -4.90 11.51
C LEU A 168 6.60 -4.78 10.02
N ASP A 169 7.87 -5.01 9.68
CA ASP A 169 8.28 -5.06 8.29
C ASP A 169 7.40 -6.08 7.57
N SER A 170 6.73 -5.62 6.51
CA SER A 170 5.87 -6.44 5.66
C SER A 170 6.59 -7.69 5.16
N SER A 171 7.91 -7.65 5.01
CA SER A 171 8.74 -8.79 4.60
C SER A 171 8.78 -9.89 5.69
N ILE A 172 8.85 -9.51 6.96
CA ILE A 172 8.87 -10.43 8.10
C ILE A 172 7.50 -11.08 8.28
N ILE A 173 6.43 -10.28 8.23
CA ILE A 173 5.04 -10.79 8.25
C ILE A 173 4.85 -11.79 7.12
N ARG A 174 5.28 -11.46 5.90
CA ARG A 174 5.11 -12.34 4.74
C ARG A 174 5.79 -13.70 4.95
N LYS A 175 6.99 -13.72 5.56
CA LYS A 175 7.68 -14.97 5.89
C LYS A 175 6.95 -15.78 6.96
N ARG A 176 6.51 -15.13 8.04
CA ARG A 176 5.79 -15.80 9.15
C ARG A 176 4.47 -16.42 8.70
N TYR A 177 3.76 -15.75 7.80
CA TYR A 177 2.46 -16.20 7.29
C TYR A 177 2.54 -16.72 5.85
N GLN A 178 3.70 -17.22 5.42
CA GLN A 178 3.87 -17.78 4.08
C GLN A 178 3.00 -19.02 3.87
N PHE A 179 2.78 -19.80 4.92
CA PHE A 179 1.92 -21.00 4.90
C PHE A 179 0.48 -20.70 4.44
N LEU A 180 -0.03 -19.47 4.63
CA LEU A 180 -1.36 -19.09 4.17
C LEU A 180 -1.52 -19.18 2.65
N ASP A 181 -0.43 -19.17 1.89
CA ASP A 181 -0.50 -19.37 0.44
C ASP A 181 -0.89 -20.81 0.10
N GLU A 182 -0.43 -21.81 0.86
CA GLU A 182 -0.86 -23.21 0.68
C GLU A 182 -2.36 -23.37 0.97
N TYR A 183 -2.86 -22.68 2.00
CA TYR A 183 -4.30 -22.67 2.30
C TYR A 183 -5.11 -22.02 1.17
N ARG A 184 -4.64 -20.89 0.62
CA ARG A 184 -5.29 -20.24 -0.52
C ARG A 184 -5.27 -21.11 -1.77
N GLU A 185 -4.18 -21.83 -2.02
CA GLU A 185 -4.08 -22.76 -3.15
C GLU A 185 -5.09 -23.91 -3.01
N LYS A 186 -5.18 -24.51 -1.82
CA LYS A 186 -6.18 -25.55 -1.52
C LYS A 186 -7.61 -25.02 -1.68
N GLU A 187 -7.91 -23.84 -1.16
CA GLU A 187 -9.23 -23.20 -1.28
C GLU A 187 -9.58 -22.93 -2.75
N ILE A 188 -8.63 -22.44 -3.55
CA ILE A 188 -8.81 -22.24 -4.99
C ILE A 188 -9.09 -23.59 -5.68
N ASP A 189 -8.34 -24.63 -5.36
CA ASP A 189 -8.53 -25.96 -5.95
C ASP A 189 -9.89 -26.58 -5.58
N GLU A 190 -10.34 -26.39 -4.34
CA GLU A 190 -11.66 -26.81 -3.86
C GLU A 190 -12.79 -26.07 -4.61
N LEU A 191 -12.71 -24.74 -4.71
CA LEU A 191 -13.68 -23.97 -5.49
C LEU A 191 -13.66 -24.37 -6.97
N GLN A 192 -12.49 -24.66 -7.54
CA GLN A 192 -12.38 -25.15 -8.91
C GLN A 192 -13.08 -26.50 -9.10
N LYS A 193 -12.94 -27.42 -8.15
CA LYS A 193 -13.61 -28.73 -8.20
C LYS A 193 -15.12 -28.57 -8.09
N LEU A 194 -15.60 -27.75 -7.16
CA LEU A 194 -17.02 -27.45 -6.99
C LEU A 194 -17.63 -26.86 -8.27
N LEU A 195 -16.94 -25.90 -8.91
CA LEU A 195 -17.37 -25.33 -10.20
C LEU A 195 -17.24 -26.28 -11.40
N GLN A 196 -16.50 -27.39 -11.28
CA GLN A 196 -16.44 -28.43 -12.32
C GLN A 196 -17.50 -29.52 -12.12
N ASP A 197 -17.96 -29.73 -10.88
CA ASP A 197 -18.92 -30.76 -10.52
C ASP A 197 -20.33 -30.40 -11.02
N ARG A 198 -20.71 -30.98 -12.16
CA ARG A 198 -22.03 -30.75 -12.79
C ARG A 198 -23.23 -31.02 -11.86
N LYS A 199 -23.10 -31.99 -10.95
CA LYS A 199 -24.14 -32.35 -9.96
C LYS A 199 -24.33 -31.29 -8.87
N PHE A 200 -23.26 -30.57 -8.56
CA PHE A 200 -23.29 -29.46 -7.60
C PHE A 200 -23.88 -28.23 -8.29
N LEU A 201 -23.37 -27.90 -9.48
CA LEU A 201 -23.87 -26.79 -10.29
C LEU A 201 -25.37 -26.89 -10.61
N SER A 202 -25.92 -28.10 -10.81
CA SER A 202 -27.35 -28.27 -11.09
C SER A 202 -28.27 -27.98 -9.91
N LYS A 203 -27.73 -27.85 -8.69
CA LYS A 203 -28.52 -27.63 -7.45
C LYS A 203 -28.50 -26.18 -6.97
N ILE A 204 -27.67 -25.35 -7.59
CA ILE A 204 -27.28 -24.02 -7.13
C ILE A 204 -27.92 -23.00 -8.04
N ASP A 205 -28.33 -21.87 -7.47
CA ASP A 205 -28.89 -20.79 -8.27
C ASP A 205 -27.82 -20.13 -9.16
N GLN A 206 -28.25 -19.50 -10.25
CA GLN A 206 -27.32 -18.81 -11.14
C GLN A 206 -26.55 -17.68 -10.41
N GLY A 207 -27.17 -16.99 -9.45
CA GLY A 207 -26.50 -15.97 -8.63
C GLY A 207 -25.37 -16.55 -7.76
N GLU A 208 -25.66 -17.64 -7.04
CA GLU A 208 -24.66 -18.33 -6.21
C GLU A 208 -23.47 -18.86 -7.05
N ARG A 209 -23.75 -19.32 -8.27
CA ARG A 209 -22.71 -19.75 -9.20
C ARG A 209 -21.79 -18.58 -9.59
N GLU A 210 -22.36 -17.43 -9.92
CA GLU A 210 -21.61 -16.23 -10.30
C GLU A 210 -20.75 -15.71 -9.14
N GLU A 211 -21.30 -15.70 -7.92
CA GLU A 211 -20.55 -15.37 -6.70
C GLU A 211 -19.34 -16.28 -6.50
N MET A 212 -19.51 -17.60 -6.73
CA MET A 212 -18.43 -18.58 -6.62
C MET A 212 -17.36 -18.38 -7.71
N GLU A 213 -17.76 -18.10 -8.94
CA GLU A 213 -16.84 -17.75 -10.04
C GLU A 213 -16.07 -16.45 -9.75
N GLN A 214 -16.75 -15.43 -9.21
CA GLN A 214 -16.15 -14.15 -8.82
C GLN A 214 -15.17 -14.32 -7.65
N ARG A 215 -15.53 -15.09 -6.63
CA ARG A 215 -14.64 -15.44 -5.50
C ARG A 215 -13.39 -16.18 -5.98
N LEU A 216 -13.56 -17.12 -6.91
CA LEU A 216 -12.44 -17.84 -7.50
C LEU A 216 -11.52 -16.92 -8.31
N LYS A 217 -12.07 -16.00 -9.10
CA LYS A 217 -11.31 -14.97 -9.83
C LYS A 217 -10.55 -14.05 -8.87
N SER A 218 -11.20 -13.59 -7.80
CA SER A 218 -10.60 -12.69 -6.81
C SER A 218 -9.47 -13.36 -6.04
N MET A 219 -9.65 -14.59 -5.58
CA MET A 219 -8.62 -15.36 -4.88
C MET A 219 -7.42 -15.69 -5.77
N LYS A 220 -7.66 -16.11 -7.02
CA LYS A 220 -6.60 -16.33 -8.00
C LYS A 220 -5.82 -15.04 -8.26
N SER A 221 -6.52 -13.92 -8.50
CA SER A 221 -5.89 -12.62 -8.74
C SER A 221 -5.04 -12.16 -7.54
N ARG A 222 -5.54 -12.35 -6.32
CA ARG A 222 -4.83 -12.02 -5.08
C ARG A 222 -3.58 -12.86 -4.92
N LEU A 223 -3.67 -14.18 -5.09
CA LEU A 223 -2.53 -15.09 -5.01
C LEU A 223 -1.45 -14.72 -6.06
N GLN A 224 -1.87 -14.48 -7.31
CA GLN A 224 -0.94 -14.05 -8.37
C GLN A 224 -0.27 -12.71 -8.05
N SER A 225 -1.02 -11.74 -7.54
CA SER A 225 -0.49 -10.44 -7.15
C SER A 225 0.55 -10.55 -6.02
N MET A 226 0.30 -11.44 -5.06
CA MET A 226 1.25 -11.71 -3.97
C MET A 226 2.52 -12.40 -4.49
N LYS A 227 2.38 -13.44 -5.31
CA LYS A 227 3.53 -14.12 -5.95
C LYS A 227 4.36 -13.14 -6.79
N ASN A 228 3.73 -12.25 -7.55
CA ASN A 228 4.42 -11.22 -8.32
C ASN A 228 5.23 -10.27 -7.43
N LYS A 229 4.68 -9.84 -6.28
CA LYS A 229 5.42 -9.02 -5.30
C LYS A 229 6.61 -9.76 -4.70
N ASP A 230 6.45 -11.04 -4.40
CA ASP A 230 7.54 -11.87 -3.85
C ASP A 230 8.66 -12.04 -4.88
N LEU A 231 8.33 -12.34 -6.14
CA LEU A 231 9.28 -12.40 -7.25
C LEU A 231 10.02 -11.08 -7.43
N GLU A 232 9.33 -9.94 -7.38
CA GLU A 232 9.98 -8.63 -7.46
C GLU A 232 10.98 -8.39 -6.32
N ARG A 233 10.63 -8.78 -5.10
CA ARG A 233 11.56 -8.68 -3.96
C ARG A 233 12.77 -9.60 -4.12
N GLU A 234 12.58 -10.81 -4.62
CA GLU A 234 13.65 -11.77 -4.87
C GLU A 234 14.62 -11.26 -5.93
N ILE A 235 14.12 -10.80 -7.08
CA ILE A 235 14.94 -10.21 -8.16
C ILE A 235 15.77 -9.03 -7.64
N LEU A 236 15.14 -8.14 -6.86
CA LEU A 236 15.84 -6.99 -6.29
C LEU A 236 16.89 -7.41 -5.28
N LYS A 237 16.60 -8.40 -4.44
CA LYS A 237 17.54 -8.93 -3.46
C LYS A 237 18.75 -9.59 -4.15
N GLU A 238 18.51 -10.41 -5.17
CA GLU A 238 19.59 -11.03 -5.97
C GLU A 238 20.46 -9.97 -6.63
N TYR A 239 19.84 -8.99 -7.29
CA TYR A 239 20.58 -7.94 -7.98
C TYR A 239 21.35 -7.01 -7.01
N GLU A 240 20.74 -6.61 -5.89
CA GLU A 240 21.43 -5.84 -4.85
C GLU A 240 22.58 -6.65 -4.24
N ASN A 241 22.41 -7.96 -4.03
CA ASN A 241 23.49 -8.83 -3.57
C ASN A 241 24.63 -8.89 -4.59
N ASP A 242 24.33 -9.07 -5.89
CA ASP A 242 25.33 -9.16 -6.95
C ASP A 242 26.15 -7.87 -7.08
N MET A 243 25.48 -6.70 -7.03
CA MET A 243 26.14 -5.40 -7.02
C MET A 243 27.00 -5.19 -5.76
N ASN A 244 26.56 -5.74 -4.62
CA ASN A 244 27.22 -5.56 -3.34
C ASN A 244 28.32 -6.59 -3.04
N LYS A 245 28.52 -7.62 -3.87
CA LYS A 245 29.56 -8.64 -3.66
C LYS A 245 30.97 -8.06 -3.61
N ASN A 246 31.25 -7.03 -4.42
CA ASN A 246 32.59 -6.47 -4.59
C ASN A 246 32.77 -5.09 -3.93
N ASN A 247 31.74 -4.56 -3.27
CA ASN A 247 31.81 -3.26 -2.63
C ASN A 247 31.96 -3.37 -1.11
N ASN A 248 32.73 -2.45 -0.52
CA ASN A 248 32.86 -2.37 0.94
C ASN A 248 31.58 -1.79 1.59
N THR A 249 30.91 -0.89 0.86
CA THR A 249 29.69 -0.22 1.30
C THR A 249 28.48 -0.76 0.55
N ARG A 250 27.45 -1.19 1.29
CA ARG A 250 26.18 -1.63 0.70
C ARG A 250 25.53 -0.49 -0.08
N TYR A 251 25.40 -0.67 -1.39
CA TYR A 251 24.66 0.22 -2.28
C TYR A 251 23.20 -0.24 -2.34
N HIS A 252 22.28 0.72 -2.24
CA HIS A 252 20.85 0.51 -2.38
C HIS A 252 20.34 1.23 -3.63
N LEU A 253 19.57 0.51 -4.45
CA LEU A 253 19.05 1.07 -5.70
C LEU A 253 18.00 2.14 -5.46
N LYS A 254 18.00 3.18 -6.32
CA LYS A 254 16.90 4.13 -6.39
C LYS A 254 15.61 3.43 -6.86
N LYS A 255 14.43 3.97 -6.52
CA LYS A 255 13.13 3.39 -6.94
C LYS A 255 13.02 3.21 -8.47
N SER A 256 13.57 4.15 -9.24
CA SER A 256 13.61 4.10 -10.70
C SER A 256 14.49 2.95 -11.22
N GLU A 257 15.64 2.72 -10.59
CA GLU A 257 16.55 1.62 -10.90
C GLU A 257 15.94 0.27 -10.55
N LYS A 258 15.32 0.15 -9.36
CA LYS A 258 14.58 -1.06 -8.96
C LYS A 258 13.55 -1.47 -10.01
N ARG A 259 12.78 -0.49 -10.51
CA ARG A 259 11.80 -0.71 -11.58
C ARG A 259 12.45 -1.18 -12.88
N LYS A 260 13.61 -0.61 -13.28
CA LYS A 260 14.36 -1.02 -14.47
C LYS A 260 14.87 -2.46 -14.35
N VAL A 261 15.43 -2.83 -13.19
CA VAL A 261 15.93 -4.19 -12.93
C VAL A 261 14.80 -5.21 -13.05
N VAL A 262 13.67 -4.97 -12.38
CA VAL A 262 12.48 -5.84 -12.45
C VAL A 262 11.97 -5.94 -13.90
N GLN A 263 11.88 -4.84 -14.63
CA GLN A 263 11.42 -4.86 -16.03
C GLN A 263 12.36 -5.62 -16.96
N LYS A 264 13.67 -5.45 -16.79
CA LYS A 264 14.67 -6.19 -17.55
C LYS A 264 14.52 -7.69 -17.31
N TRP A 265 14.46 -8.10 -16.03
CA TRP A 265 14.27 -9.51 -15.68
C TRP A 265 12.97 -10.08 -16.26
N LYS A 266 11.85 -9.35 -16.13
CA LYS A 266 10.57 -9.75 -16.73
C LYS A 266 10.68 -9.88 -18.25
N PHE A 267 11.40 -8.98 -18.91
CA PHE A 267 11.61 -9.03 -20.36
C PHE A 267 12.41 -10.25 -20.78
N ASP A 268 13.52 -10.54 -20.10
CA ASP A 268 14.40 -11.67 -20.42
C ASP A 268 13.68 -13.02 -20.26
N HIS A 269 12.74 -13.12 -19.31
CA HIS A 269 11.95 -14.32 -19.03
C HIS A 269 10.62 -14.42 -19.81
N MET A 270 10.28 -13.45 -20.65
CA MET A 270 9.10 -13.52 -21.52
C MET A 270 9.33 -14.41 -22.76
N LYS A 271 8.26 -15.01 -23.28
CA LYS A 271 8.32 -15.78 -24.55
C LYS A 271 8.75 -14.88 -25.71
N ALA A 272 9.42 -15.42 -26.73
CA ALA A 272 9.89 -14.64 -27.89
C ALA A 272 8.78 -13.82 -28.56
N LYS A 273 7.62 -14.43 -28.85
CA LYS A 273 6.44 -13.74 -29.40
C LYS A 273 5.91 -12.62 -28.51
N GLN A 274 6.00 -12.78 -27.18
CA GLN A 274 5.59 -11.75 -26.23
C GLN A 274 6.61 -10.60 -26.19
N ARG A 275 7.91 -10.93 -26.20
CA ARG A 275 9.00 -9.94 -26.28
C ARG A 275 8.88 -9.07 -27.53
N GLU A 276 8.65 -9.69 -28.69
CA GLU A 276 8.43 -8.99 -29.96
C GLU A 276 7.22 -8.04 -29.87
N LYS A 277 6.06 -8.54 -29.40
CA LYS A 277 4.86 -7.72 -29.22
C LYS A 277 5.07 -6.55 -28.24
N VAL A 278 5.85 -6.75 -27.18
CA VAL A 278 6.21 -5.67 -26.23
C VAL A 278 7.11 -4.64 -26.89
N MET A 279 8.10 -5.06 -27.67
CA MET A 279 8.98 -4.18 -28.42
C MET A 279 8.24 -3.42 -29.53
N GLU A 280 7.32 -4.07 -30.22
CA GLU A 280 6.44 -3.46 -31.21
C GLU A 280 5.54 -2.39 -30.57
N ARG A 281 4.89 -2.69 -29.45
CA ARG A 281 4.11 -1.70 -28.67
C ARG A 281 4.98 -0.52 -28.23
N LYS A 282 6.21 -0.78 -27.78
CA LYS A 282 7.17 0.26 -27.40
C LYS A 282 7.55 1.13 -28.60
N ARG A 283 7.77 0.51 -29.78
CA ARG A 283 8.04 1.21 -31.04
C ARG A 283 6.84 2.06 -31.47
N LYS A 284 5.63 1.52 -31.44
CA LYS A 284 4.40 2.26 -31.77
C LYS A 284 4.16 3.44 -30.83
N LYS A 285 4.38 3.27 -29.52
CA LYS A 285 4.29 4.37 -28.55
C LYS A 285 5.33 5.46 -28.80
N ARG A 286 6.57 5.09 -29.14
CA ARG A 286 7.63 6.05 -29.49
C ARG A 286 7.28 6.82 -30.76
N LEU A 287 6.86 6.12 -31.82
CA LEU A 287 6.41 6.76 -33.06
C LEU A 287 5.21 7.69 -32.81
N GLY A 288 4.24 7.27 -32.00
CA GLY A 288 3.10 8.12 -31.63
C GLY A 288 3.51 9.40 -30.90
N LYS A 289 4.51 9.33 -30.01
CA LYS A 289 5.09 10.51 -29.36
C LYS A 289 5.83 11.42 -30.35
N GLU A 290 6.59 10.83 -31.27
CA GLU A 290 7.29 11.57 -32.33
C GLU A 290 6.27 12.28 -33.24
N PHE A 291 5.23 11.59 -33.71
CA PHE A 291 4.14 12.19 -34.49
C PHE A 291 3.42 13.31 -33.74
N LYS A 292 3.06 13.09 -32.47
CA LYS A 292 2.42 14.10 -31.62
C LYS A 292 3.33 15.34 -31.50
N GLN A 293 4.62 15.14 -31.26
CA GLN A 293 5.60 16.24 -31.22
C GLN A 293 5.62 17.00 -32.55
N PHE A 294 5.71 16.32 -33.70
CA PHE A 294 5.73 17.00 -35.00
C PHE A 294 4.43 17.74 -35.33
N GLU A 295 3.27 17.18 -34.97
CA GLU A 295 1.96 17.81 -35.23
C GLU A 295 1.81 19.16 -34.52
N PHE A 296 2.32 19.29 -33.29
CA PHE A 296 2.27 20.57 -32.56
C PHE A 296 3.24 21.62 -33.12
N HIS A 297 4.31 21.23 -33.80
CA HIS A 297 5.28 22.19 -34.37
C HIS A 297 4.84 22.75 -35.74
N ASN A 298 3.84 22.14 -36.38
CA ASN A 298 3.31 22.61 -37.68
C ASN A 298 2.17 23.63 -37.56
N ARG A 299 1.81 24.07 -36.34
CA ARG A 299 0.85 25.16 -36.12
C ARG A 299 1.59 26.46 -35.78
N ARG A 300 2.19 27.09 -36.80
CA ARG A 300 2.67 28.48 -36.77
C ARG A 300 2.58 29.11 -38.13
#